data_AF-A0A7V4BM69-F1
#
_entry.id   AF-A0A7V4BM69-F1
#
_cell.length_a   1.000
_cell.length_b   1.000
_cell.length_c   1.000
_cell.angle_alpha   90.00
_cell.angle_beta   90.00
_cell.angle_gamma   90.00
#
_symmetry.space_group_name_H-M   'P 1'
#
loop_
_entity.id
_entity.type
_entity.pdbx_description
1 polymer ?
#
loop_
_entity_poly.entity_id
_entity_poly.type
_entity_poly.pdbx_seq_one_letter_code
_entity_poly.pdbx_strand_id
1 'polypeptide(L)'
;MNVLKKITIASSLQNLLIVQRFIEELCEEYNINNTIFGNISVAVTEAVKNAITHGNKENNTKNVDIKFGKDNKSFIFIIHDQGNGFDYNNLPDPT
;
A
#
# COMPACT_ATOMS: atom_id res chain seq x y z
N MET A 1 -8.79 -13.80 -3.50
CA MET A 1 -7.36 -13.76 -3.12
C MET A 1 -7.22 -14.37 -1.73
N ASN A 2 -6.24 -15.25 -1.53
CA ASN A 2 -5.83 -15.68 -0.19
C ASN A 2 -4.81 -14.66 0.36
N VAL A 3 -5.05 -14.14 1.56
CA VAL A 3 -4.11 -13.20 2.21
C VAL A 3 -2.97 -14.00 2.83
N LEU A 4 -1.74 -13.73 2.40
CA LEU A 4 -0.54 -14.43 2.86
C LEU A 4 0.22 -13.65 3.93
N LYS A 5 0.32 -12.33 3.77
CA LYS A 5 0.93 -11.43 4.76
C LYS A 5 0.13 -10.15 4.91
N LYS A 6 0.26 -9.50 6.06
CA LYS A 6 -0.31 -8.19 6.32
C LYS A 6 0.54 -7.39 7.30
N ILE A 7 0.53 -6.07 7.13
CA ILE A 7 1.00 -5.11 8.13
C ILE A 7 -0.07 -4.04 8.32
N THR A 8 -0.06 -3.41 9.50
CA THR A 8 -0.88 -2.24 9.81
C THR A 8 0.05 -1.16 10.31
N ILE A 9 -0.08 0.04 9.76
CA ILE A 9 0.71 1.20 10.16
C ILE A 9 -0.21 2.34 10.60
N ALA A 10 0.26 3.15 11.55
CA ALA A 10 -0.41 4.42 11.84
C ALA A 10 -0.35 5.34 10.61
N SER A 11 -1.37 6.17 10.42
CA SER A 11 -1.52 7.03 9.25
C SER A 11 -0.58 8.24 9.26
N SER A 12 0.72 7.96 9.15
CA SER A 12 1.83 8.92 9.15
C SER A 12 2.81 8.59 8.04
N LEU A 13 3.27 9.59 7.29
CA LEU A 13 4.26 9.42 6.23
C LEU A 13 5.61 8.87 6.73
N GLN A 14 5.92 9.02 8.03
CA GLN A 14 7.11 8.42 8.64
C GLN A 14 7.10 6.89 8.57
N ASN A 15 5.91 6.28 8.47
CA ASN A 15 5.76 4.84 8.40
C ASN A 15 5.93 4.27 6.98
N LEU A 16 6.19 5.10 5.95
CA LEU A 16 6.47 4.60 4.60
C LEU A 16 7.72 3.71 4.54
N LEU A 17 8.70 3.93 5.42
CA LEU A 17 9.87 3.06 5.54
C LEU A 17 9.49 1.63 5.96
N ILE A 18 8.46 1.48 6.80
CA ILE A 18 7.96 0.16 7.22
C ILE A 18 7.35 -0.57 6.01
N VAL A 19 6.65 0.17 5.13
CA VAL A 19 6.06 -0.38 3.91
C VAL A 19 7.13 -0.83 2.91
N GLN A 20 8.18 -0.03 2.71
CA GLN A 20 9.29 -0.39 1.83
C GLN A 20 9.97 -1.67 2.29
N ARG A 21 10.27 -1.78 3.60
CA ARG A 21 10.85 -3.00 4.18
C ARG A 21 9.95 -4.22 4.02
N PHE A 22 8.64 -4.04 4.19
CA PHE A 22 7.66 -5.12 3.94
C PHE A 22 7.68 -5.60 2.49
N ILE A 23 7.84 -4.69 1.52
CA ILE A 23 7.94 -5.04 0.09
C ILE A 23 9.27 -5.75 -0.21
N GLU A 24 10.38 -5.29 0.37
CA GLU A 24 11.70 -5.93 0.26
C GLU A 24 11.64 -7.39 0.75
N GLU A 25 11.13 -7.61 1.97
CA GLU A 25 10.97 -8.96 2.54
C GLU A 25 10.12 -9.88 1.67
N LEU A 26 9.05 -9.36 1.07
CA LEU A 26 8.21 -10.11 0.14
C LEU A 26 8.93 -10.42 -1.18
N CYS A 27 9.66 -9.46 -1.73
CA CYS A 27 10.36 -9.69 -3.00
C CYS A 27 11.47 -10.73 -2.83
N GLU A 28 12.18 -10.72 -1.71
CA GLU A 28 13.15 -11.75 -1.34
C GLU A 28 12.47 -13.12 -1.19
N GLU A 29 11.39 -13.22 -0.40
CA GLU A 29 10.69 -14.49 -0.14
C GLU A 29 10.16 -15.16 -1.41
N TYR A 30 9.67 -14.37 -2.37
CA TYR A 30 9.07 -14.87 -3.61
C TYR A 30 10.01 -14.82 -4.82
N ASN A 31 11.30 -14.52 -4.62
CA ASN A 31 12.31 -14.39 -5.69
C ASN A 31 11.86 -13.45 -6.84
N ILE A 32 11.26 -12.31 -6.47
CA ILE A 32 10.85 -11.29 -7.43
C ILE A 32 12.10 -10.54 -7.90
N ASN A 33 12.27 -10.39 -9.22
CA ASN A 33 13.45 -9.72 -9.77
C ASN A 33 13.47 -8.22 -9.45
N ASN A 34 14.66 -7.62 -9.49
CA ASN A 34 14.88 -6.21 -9.14
C ASN A 34 14.12 -5.22 -10.03
N THR A 35 13.87 -5.54 -11.30
CA THR A 35 13.11 -4.68 -12.21
C THR A 35 11.65 -4.58 -11.77
N ILE A 36 11.05 -5.68 -11.32
CA ILE A 36 9.68 -5.71 -10.82
C ILE A 36 9.61 -5.10 -9.42
N PHE A 37 10.62 -5.31 -8.57
CA PHE A 37 10.69 -4.69 -7.24
C PHE A 37 10.51 -3.17 -7.29
N GLY A 38 11.24 -2.48 -8.18
CA GLY A 38 11.12 -1.02 -8.31
C GLY A 38 9.69 -0.57 -8.64
N ASN A 39 9.03 -1.28 -9.56
CA ASN A 39 7.65 -0.99 -9.95
C ASN A 39 6.66 -1.24 -8.80
N ILE A 40 6.83 -2.35 -8.06
CA ILE A 40 5.99 -2.65 -6.88
C ILE A 40 6.20 -1.58 -5.81
N SER A 41 7.45 -1.23 -5.51
CA SER A 41 7.79 -0.27 -4.47
C SER A 41 7.15 1.09 -4.74
N VAL A 42 7.27 1.61 -5.97
CA VAL A 42 6.62 2.88 -6.36
C VAL A 42 5.10 2.77 -6.25
N ALA A 43 4.48 1.74 -6.85
CA ALA A 43 3.02 1.61 -6.89
C ALA A 43 2.41 1.48 -5.48
N VAL A 44 2.97 0.62 -4.63
CA VAL A 44 2.46 0.39 -3.27
C VAL A 44 2.74 1.60 -2.38
N THR A 45 3.90 2.25 -2.50
CA THR A 45 4.22 3.45 -1.70
C THR A 45 3.29 4.61 -2.05
N GLU A 46 3.01 4.87 -3.33
CA GLU A 46 2.05 5.91 -3.73
C GLU A 46 0.62 5.57 -3.30
N ALA A 47 0.20 4.31 -3.38
CA ALA A 47 -1.10 3.89 -2.87
C ALA A 47 -1.22 4.09 -1.35
N VAL A 48 -0.19 3.77 -0.58
CA VAL A 48 -0.17 4.00 0.87
C VAL A 48 -0.12 5.48 1.21
N LYS A 49 0.69 6.27 0.49
CA LYS A 49 0.72 7.72 0.64
C LYS A 49 -0.65 8.32 0.39
N ASN A 50 -1.37 7.85 -0.62
CA ASN A 50 -2.74 8.29 -0.91
C ASN A 50 -3.71 7.93 0.22
N ALA A 51 -3.62 6.70 0.74
CA ALA A 51 -4.37 6.26 1.91
C ALA A 51 -4.09 7.15 3.15
N ILE A 52 -2.84 7.53 3.38
CA ILE A 52 -2.43 8.38 4.51
C ILE A 52 -2.92 9.82 4.33
N THR A 53 -2.53 10.47 3.24
CA THR A 53 -2.73 11.91 3.02
C THR A 53 -4.15 12.23 2.57
N HIS A 54 -4.69 11.47 1.63
CA HIS A 54 -6.01 11.75 1.06
C HIS A 54 -7.14 11.02 1.78
N GLY A 55 -6.97 9.73 2.10
CA GLY A 55 -7.98 8.94 2.81
C GLY A 55 -8.11 9.35 4.28
N ASN A 56 -7.04 9.14 5.04
CA ASN A 56 -7.02 9.36 6.48
C ASN A 56 -6.70 10.78 6.92
N LYS A 57 -6.29 11.67 6.01
CA LYS A 57 -5.93 13.08 6.28
C LYS A 57 -4.83 13.23 7.32
N GLU A 58 -3.84 12.34 7.28
CA GLU A 58 -2.69 12.31 8.21
C GLU A 58 -3.09 12.22 9.70
N ASN A 59 -4.29 11.70 9.98
CA ASN A 59 -4.72 11.49 11.35
C ASN A 59 -4.04 10.26 11.94
N ASN A 60 -3.03 10.47 12.78
CA ASN A 60 -2.26 9.42 13.45
C ASN A 60 -3.07 8.48 14.36
N THR A 61 -4.33 8.80 14.69
CA THR A 61 -5.23 7.86 15.40
C THR A 61 -5.87 6.84 14.47
N LYS A 62 -5.75 7.03 13.14
CA LYS A 62 -6.20 6.10 12.11
C LYS A 62 -5.03 5.26 11.61
N ASN A 63 -5.37 4.12 11.01
CA ASN A 63 -4.44 3.16 10.46
C ASN A 63 -4.62 3.01 8.95
N VAL A 64 -3.57 2.51 8.31
CA VAL A 64 -3.61 1.95 6.96
C VAL A 64 -3.22 0.48 7.04
N ASP A 65 -4.08 -0.38 6.50
CA ASP A 65 -3.84 -1.80 6.38
C ASP A 65 -3.26 -2.11 4.99
N ILE A 66 -2.13 -2.82 4.97
CA ILE A 66 -1.51 -3.32 3.75
C ILE A 66 -1.55 -4.85 3.79
N LYS A 67 -2.19 -5.45 2.80
CA LYS A 67 -2.30 -6.91 2.66
C LYS A 67 -1.64 -7.36 1.38
N PHE A 68 -0.89 -8.44 1.47
CA PHE A 68 -0.26 -9.11 0.34
C PHE A 68 -0.81 -10.54 0.21
N GLY A 69 -0.86 -10.99 -1.03
CA GLY A 69 -1.20 -12.35 -1.37
C GLY A 69 -1.01 -12.57 -2.86
N LYS A 70 -1.43 -13.74 -3.31
CA LYS A 70 -1.31 -14.12 -4.70
C LYS A 70 -2.46 -15.01 -5.13
N ASP A 71 -2.65 -15.09 -6.43
CA ASP A 71 -3.39 -16.17 -7.07
C ASP A 71 -2.43 -16.96 -7.99
N ASN A 72 -2.98 -17.79 -8.87
CA ASN A 72 -2.19 -18.64 -9.77
C ASN A 72 -1.36 -17.86 -10.80
N LYS A 73 -1.64 -16.56 -11.00
CA LYS A 73 -1.05 -15.75 -12.07
C LYS A 73 -0.49 -14.41 -11.61
N SER A 74 -0.82 -13.93 -10.42
CA SER A 74 -0.50 -12.57 -10.01
C SER A 74 -0.26 -12.41 -8.52
N PHE A 75 0.63 -11.48 -8.19
CA PHE A 75 0.75 -10.90 -6.85
C PHE A 75 -0.28 -9.78 -6.70
N ILE A 76 -0.89 -9.71 -5.52
CA ILE A 76 -1.98 -8.78 -5.22
C ILE A 76 -1.64 -8.03 -3.94
N PHE A 77 -1.66 -6.71 -4.02
CA PHE A 77 -1.58 -5.81 -2.88
C PHE A 77 -2.94 -5.14 -2.67
N ILE A 78 -3.39 -5.08 -1.43
CA ILE A 78 -4.60 -4.35 -1.03
C ILE A 78 -4.19 -3.34 0.04
N ILE A 79 -4.45 -2.06 -0.24
CA ILE A 79 -4.22 -0.96 0.66
C ILE A 79 -5.60 -0.46 1.10
N HIS A 80 -5.81 -0.33 2.40
CA HIS A 80 -7.09 0.09 2.96
C HIS A 80 -6.88 1.16 4.04
N ASP A 81 -7.39 2.36 3.80
CA ASP A 81 -7.49 3.43 4.80
C ASP A 81 -8.86 3.43 5.50
N GLN A 82 -9.01 4.33 6.47
CA GLN A 82 -10.22 4.53 7.27
C GLN A 82 -10.84 5.91 6.97
N GLY A 83 -10.62 6.43 5.77
CA GLY A 83 -11.22 7.63 5.24
C GLY A 83 -12.68 7.42 4.84
N ASN A 84 -13.36 8.51 4.50
CA ASN A 84 -14.76 8.48 4.06
C ASN A 84 -14.89 8.14 2.56
N GLY A 85 -13.79 7.75 1.90
CA GLY A 85 -13.72 7.61 0.45
C GLY A 85 -13.67 8.95 -0.29
N PHE A 86 -13.92 8.90 -1.60
CA PHE A 86 -13.98 10.06 -2.48
C PHE A 86 -15.16 9.92 -3.46
N ASP A 87 -15.65 11.04 -3.97
CA ASP A 87 -16.64 11.02 -5.05
C ASP A 87 -15.95 10.75 -6.37
N TYR A 88 -16.06 9.51 -6.85
CA TYR A 88 -15.45 9.07 -8.10
C TYR A 88 -16.02 9.76 -9.34
N ASN A 89 -17.18 10.44 -9.22
CA ASN A 89 -17.79 11.19 -10.32
C ASN A 89 -17.25 12.63 -10.42
N ASN A 90 -16.49 13.08 -9.43
CA ASN A 90 -16.00 14.45 -9.33
C ASN A 90 -14.57 14.50 -8.79
N LEU A 91 -13.67 13.79 -9.46
CA LEU A 91 -12.26 13.76 -9.11
C LEU A 91 -11.52 14.98 -9.69
N PRO A 92 -10.78 15.74 -8.88
CA PRO A 92 -9.84 16.73 -9.39
C PRO A 92 -8.69 16.03 -10.16
N ASP A 93 -8.07 16.77 -11.08
CA ASP A 93 -6.93 16.30 -11.86
C ASP A 93 -5.79 15.81 -10.93
N PRO A 94 -5.27 14.58 -11.10
CA PRO A 94 -4.21 14.05 -10.25
C PRO A 94 -2.85 14.63 -10.66
N THR A 95 -2.49 15.82 -10.17
CA THR A 95 -1.11 16.35 -10.23
C THR A 95 -0.45 16.35 -8.85
#